data_AF-A0A848HBL9-F1
#
_entry.id   AF-A0A848HBL9-F1
#
_cell.length_a   1.000
_cell.length_b   1.000
_cell.length_c   1.000
_cell.angle_alpha   90.00
_cell.angle_beta   90.00
_cell.angle_gamma   90.00
#
_symmetry.space_group_name_H-M   'P 1'
#
loop_
_entity.id
_entity.type
_entity.pdbx_description
1 polymer ?
#
loop_
_entity_poly.entity_id
_entity_poly.type
_entity_poly.pdbx_seq_one_letter_code
_entity_poly.pdbx_strand_id
1 'polypeptide(L)'
;MNSTRLVIAAAALATAAFGAMADEADGSQNVLSFQGSKTRAEVQAELGAYKKAGVNPWAIAYNPLSQFRSSKTRAQVQGEYIANRDAVAALNAEDSGSAYLAQHQVTNATRMLASQPAQSGSAE
;
A
#
# COMPACT_ATOMS: atom_id res chain seq x y z
N MET A 1 39.56 -67.06 7.60
CA MET A 1 38.90 -66.75 6.31
C MET A 1 37.61 -65.96 6.55
N ASN A 2 37.68 -64.81 7.26
CA ASN A 2 36.48 -64.20 7.86
C ASN A 2 36.45 -62.67 7.64
N SER A 3 37.62 -62.02 7.58
CA SER A 3 37.78 -60.59 7.32
C SER A 3 37.46 -60.21 5.87
N THR A 4 37.82 -61.06 4.89
CA THR A 4 37.56 -60.80 3.47
C THR A 4 36.07 -60.76 3.15
N ARG A 5 35.24 -61.59 3.81
CA ARG A 5 33.79 -61.61 3.62
C ARG A 5 33.10 -60.39 4.23
N LEU A 6 33.60 -59.91 5.37
CA LEU A 6 33.12 -58.68 6.03
C LEU A 6 33.43 -57.43 5.20
N VAL A 7 34.63 -57.37 4.58
CA VAL A 7 35.03 -56.25 3.70
C VAL A 7 34.17 -56.20 2.43
N ILE A 8 33.87 -57.36 1.84
CA ILE A 8 33.01 -57.44 0.65
C ILE A 8 31.56 -57.05 0.96
N ALA A 9 31.03 -57.47 2.11
CA ALA A 9 29.69 -57.09 2.55
C ALA A 9 29.58 -55.58 2.86
N ALA A 10 30.60 -55.00 3.50
CA ALA A 10 30.66 -53.56 3.77
C ALA A 10 30.77 -52.72 2.49
N ALA A 11 31.53 -53.19 1.49
CA ALA A 11 31.63 -52.54 0.18
C ALA A 11 30.30 -52.57 -0.59
N ALA A 12 29.53 -53.66 -0.49
CA ALA A 12 28.23 -53.79 -1.15
C ALA A 12 27.13 -52.90 -0.53
N LEU A 13 27.17 -52.67 0.79
CA LEU A 13 26.23 -51.74 1.45
C LEU A 13 26.59 -50.27 1.18
N ALA A 14 27.89 -49.93 1.06
CA ALA A 14 28.32 -48.56 0.77
C ALA A 14 27.88 -48.09 -0.63
N THR A 15 27.82 -48.98 -1.63
CA THR A 15 27.37 -48.63 -2.98
C THR A 15 25.86 -48.41 -3.10
N ALA A 16 25.05 -48.93 -2.17
CA ALA A 16 23.60 -48.75 -2.18
C ALA A 16 23.15 -47.41 -1.55
N ALA A 17 24.03 -46.76 -0.78
CA ALA A 17 23.70 -45.55 -0.02
C ALA A 17 23.84 -44.24 -0.81
N PHE A 18 24.43 -44.26 -2.01
CA PHE A 18 24.63 -43.06 -2.85
C PHE A 18 23.54 -42.84 -3.91
N GLY A 19 22.45 -43.61 -3.89
CA GLY A 19 21.43 -43.59 -4.94
C GLY A 19 20.34 -42.52 -4.82
N ALA A 20 20.33 -41.71 -3.76
CA ALA A 20 19.40 -40.60 -3.63
C ALA A 20 20.10 -39.29 -4.04
N MET A 21 20.46 -39.18 -5.33
CA MET A 21 20.63 -37.87 -5.92
C MET A 21 19.26 -37.20 -5.91
N ALA A 22 19.18 -35.96 -5.44
CA ALA A 22 17.98 -35.16 -5.63
C ALA A 22 17.62 -35.18 -7.12
N ASP A 23 16.34 -35.41 -7.41
CA ASP A 23 15.80 -35.28 -8.76
C ASP A 23 16.29 -33.95 -9.36
N GLU A 24 16.65 -33.97 -10.65
CA GLU A 24 16.96 -32.74 -11.38
C GLU A 24 15.81 -31.77 -11.09
N ALA A 25 16.11 -30.53 -10.70
CA ALA A 25 15.06 -29.55 -10.45
C ALA A 25 14.29 -29.37 -11.76
N ASP A 26 13.14 -30.04 -11.87
CA ASP A 26 12.28 -29.97 -13.03
C ASP A 26 12.00 -28.48 -13.26
N GLY A 27 12.54 -27.96 -14.36
CA GLY A 27 12.35 -26.56 -14.74
C GLY A 27 10.87 -26.18 -14.82
N SER A 28 9.97 -27.16 -14.95
CA SER A 28 8.52 -26.95 -14.88
C SER A 28 8.05 -26.39 -13.53
N GLN A 29 8.75 -26.69 -12.42
CA GLN A 29 8.32 -26.26 -11.09
C GLN A 29 8.59 -24.78 -10.81
N ASN A 30 9.53 -24.17 -11.53
CA ASN A 30 9.93 -22.77 -11.34
C ASN A 30 9.74 -21.89 -12.59
N VAL A 31 9.28 -22.45 -13.71
CA VAL A 31 8.81 -21.65 -14.85
C VAL A 31 7.42 -21.11 -14.52
N LEU A 32 7.40 -20.13 -13.61
CA LEU A 32 6.34 -19.13 -13.65
C LEU A 32 6.51 -18.39 -14.97
N SER A 33 5.81 -18.86 -16.01
CA SER A 33 5.75 -18.14 -17.27
C SER A 33 5.19 -16.75 -16.96
N PHE A 34 6.05 -15.73 -16.96
CA PHE A 34 5.61 -14.35 -16.83
C PHE A 34 4.85 -13.99 -18.12
N GLN A 35 3.55 -14.23 -18.11
CA GLN A 35 2.64 -13.76 -19.15
C GLN A 35 2.30 -12.31 -18.84
N GLY A 36 3.19 -11.41 -19.25
CA GLY A 36 2.87 -9.99 -19.23
C GLY A 36 1.65 -9.74 -20.12
N SER A 37 0.60 -9.13 -19.57
CA SER A 37 -0.62 -8.79 -20.32
C SER A 37 -0.41 -7.66 -21.33
N LYS A 38 0.74 -6.97 -21.27
CA LYS A 38 1.10 -5.84 -22.13
C LYS A 38 2.22 -6.18 -23.08
N THR A 39 2.03 -5.81 -24.33
CA THR A 39 3.06 -5.78 -25.36
C THR A 39 4.14 -4.75 -25.04
N ARG A 40 5.32 -4.92 -25.64
CA ARG A 40 6.41 -3.94 -25.53
C ARG A 40 5.99 -2.53 -25.96
N ALA A 41 5.15 -2.43 -26.99
CA ALA A 41 4.65 -1.16 -27.49
C ALA A 41 3.80 -0.43 -26.43
N GLU A 42 2.92 -1.16 -25.75
CA GLU A 42 2.08 -0.62 -24.67
C GLU A 42 2.93 -0.16 -23.47
N VAL A 43 3.95 -0.93 -23.08
CA VAL A 43 4.86 -0.52 -22.00
C VAL A 43 5.62 0.76 -22.34
N GLN A 44 6.08 0.92 -23.58
CA GLN A 44 6.74 2.15 -24.03
C GLN A 44 5.78 3.34 -24.08
N ALA A 45 4.52 3.10 -24.49
CA ALA A 45 3.48 4.13 -24.47
C ALA A 45 3.18 4.59 -23.03
N GLU A 46 3.08 3.67 -22.08
CA GLU A 46 2.87 3.99 -20.66
C GLU A 46 4.05 4.73 -20.05
N LEU A 47 5.28 4.31 -20.36
CA LEU A 47 6.47 5.03 -19.94
C LEU A 47 6.50 6.46 -20.51
N GLY A 48 6.11 6.63 -21.77
CA GLY A 48 5.98 7.93 -22.41
C GLY A 48 4.92 8.81 -21.74
N ALA A 49 3.75 8.25 -21.43
CA ALA A 49 2.68 8.94 -20.71
C ALA A 49 3.11 9.36 -19.30
N TYR A 50 3.78 8.46 -18.56
CA TYR A 50 4.32 8.74 -17.23
C TYR A 50 5.34 9.87 -17.25
N LYS A 51 6.28 9.87 -18.21
CA LYS A 51 7.26 10.96 -18.37
C LYS A 51 6.59 12.31 -18.67
N LYS A 52 5.49 12.31 -19.43
CA LYS A 52 4.71 13.54 -19.71
C LYS A 52 3.93 14.04 -18.51
N ALA A 53 3.50 13.15 -17.60
CA ALA A 53 2.78 13.55 -16.39
C ALA A 53 3.63 14.42 -15.45
N GLY A 54 4.96 14.40 -15.57
CA GLY A 54 5.88 15.32 -14.88
C GLY A 54 5.93 15.17 -13.36
N VAL A 55 5.20 14.21 -12.81
CA VAL A 55 5.06 13.95 -11.38
C VAL A 55 5.49 12.51 -11.10
N ASN A 56 6.55 12.36 -10.30
CA ASN A 56 6.93 11.07 -9.74
C ASN A 56 6.30 10.95 -8.34
N PRO A 57 5.19 10.21 -8.16
CA PRO A 57 4.54 10.07 -6.87
C PRO A 57 5.42 9.36 -5.82
N TRP A 58 6.47 8.66 -6.27
CA TRP A 58 7.45 7.97 -5.43
C TRP A 58 8.72 8.79 -5.18
N ALA A 59 8.80 10.01 -5.71
CA ALA A 59 9.93 10.89 -5.41
C ALA A 59 9.86 11.36 -3.96
N ILE A 60 10.98 11.28 -3.25
CA ILE A 60 11.12 11.81 -1.89
C ILE A 60 10.80 13.32 -1.85
N ALA A 61 11.04 14.03 -2.96
CA ALA A 61 10.74 15.45 -3.12
C ALA A 61 9.34 15.76 -3.68
N TYR A 62 8.47 14.75 -3.84
CA TYR A 62 7.11 14.99 -4.33
C TYR A 62 6.31 15.77 -3.29
N ASN A 63 5.90 16.99 -3.65
CA ASN A 63 5.02 17.80 -2.83
C ASN A 63 3.58 17.74 -3.39
N PRO A 64 2.68 16.93 -2.81
CA PRO A 64 1.29 16.81 -3.26
C PRO A 64 0.50 18.12 -3.08
N LEU A 65 1.00 19.07 -2.28
CA LEU A 65 0.38 20.38 -2.04
C LEU A 65 1.00 21.50 -2.89
N SER A 66 1.88 21.20 -3.84
CA SER A 66 2.55 22.22 -4.68
C SER A 66 1.57 23.14 -5.43
N GLN A 67 0.46 22.59 -5.88
CA GLN A 67 -0.63 23.31 -6.57
C GLN A 67 -1.75 23.77 -5.63
N PHE A 68 -1.72 23.39 -4.36
CA PHE A 68 -2.73 23.84 -3.40
C PHE A 68 -2.65 25.36 -3.24
N ARG A 69 -3.82 26.00 -3.25
CA ARG A 69 -3.99 27.43 -2.99
C ARG A 69 -5.13 27.60 -2.01
N SER A 70 -4.86 28.23 -0.87
CA SER A 70 -5.91 28.57 0.09
C SER A 70 -6.85 29.60 -0.52
N SER A 71 -8.16 29.36 -0.43
CA SER A 71 -9.19 30.34 -0.76
C SER A 71 -9.47 31.33 0.38
N LYS A 72 -9.00 31.04 1.59
CA LYS A 72 -9.18 31.88 2.78
C LYS A 72 -7.88 32.58 3.18
N THR A 73 -8.01 33.82 3.63
CA THR A 73 -6.93 34.58 4.25
C THR A 73 -6.67 34.10 5.67
N ARG A 74 -5.48 34.41 6.20
CA ARG A 74 -5.14 34.11 7.60
C ARG A 74 -6.14 34.72 8.59
N ALA A 75 -6.56 35.95 8.37
CA ALA A 75 -7.51 36.65 9.25
C ALA A 75 -8.87 35.95 9.27
N GLN A 76 -9.35 35.47 8.11
CA GLN A 76 -10.59 34.71 8.02
C GLN A 76 -10.50 33.38 8.79
N VAL A 77 -9.40 32.64 8.62
CA VAL A 77 -9.18 31.38 9.35
C VAL A 77 -9.14 31.61 10.87
N GLN A 78 -8.46 32.66 11.32
CA GLN A 78 -8.42 33.02 12.74
C GLN A 78 -9.79 33.42 13.27
N GLY A 79 -10.54 34.23 12.51
CA GLY A 79 -11.90 34.62 12.88
C GLY A 79 -12.84 33.43 13.00
N GLU A 80 -12.80 32.51 12.03
CA GLU A 80 -13.58 31.27 12.06
C GLU A 80 -13.19 30.37 13.24
N TYR A 81 -11.89 30.24 13.54
CA TYR A 81 -11.44 29.48 14.70
C TYR A 81 -11.95 30.07 16.01
N ILE A 82 -11.84 31.39 16.20
CA ILE A 82 -12.32 32.06 17.41
C ILE A 82 -13.84 31.91 17.54
N ALA A 83 -14.60 32.08 16.45
CA ALA A 83 -16.05 31.92 16.44
C ALA A 83 -16.51 30.49 16.78
N ASN A 84 -15.69 29.48 16.47
CA ASN A 84 -16.02 28.05 16.68
C ASN A 84 -15.15 27.41 17.77
N ARG A 85 -14.50 28.20 18.62
CA ARG A 85 -13.49 27.70 19.56
C ARG A 85 -14.05 26.65 20.52
N ASP A 86 -15.28 26.84 20.98
CA ASP A 86 -15.94 25.89 21.89
C ASP A 86 -16.26 24.56 21.18
N ALA A 87 -16.69 24.64 19.91
CA ALA A 87 -16.91 23.46 19.07
C ALA A 87 -15.60 22.68 18.84
N VAL A 88 -14.50 23.38 18.56
CA VAL A 88 -13.18 22.77 18.39
C VAL A 88 -12.71 22.13 19.70
N ALA A 89 -12.86 22.81 20.82
CA ALA A 89 -12.50 22.27 22.13
C ALA A 89 -13.29 20.99 22.45
N ALA A 90 -14.59 20.99 22.18
CA ALA A 90 -15.43 19.81 22.40
C ALA A 90 -15.07 18.65 21.48
N LEU A 91 -14.86 18.89 20.18
CA LEU A 91 -14.51 17.83 19.21
C LEU A 91 -13.13 17.22 19.45
N ASN A 92 -12.24 17.93 20.15
CA ASN A 92 -10.92 17.42 20.56
C ASN A 92 -10.90 16.90 22.02
N ALA A 93 -12.02 16.94 22.73
CA ALA A 93 -12.14 16.39 24.08
C ALA A 93 -12.21 14.84 24.04
N GLU A 94 -12.12 14.22 25.21
CA GLU A 94 -12.11 12.76 25.35
C GLU A 94 -13.34 12.07 24.74
N ASP A 95 -14.51 12.71 24.80
CA ASP A 95 -15.75 12.17 24.24
C ASP A 95 -15.90 12.40 22.71
N SER A 96 -14.89 12.99 22.07
CA SER A 96 -14.87 13.35 20.64
C SER A 96 -16.01 14.27 20.20
N GLY A 97 -16.54 15.07 21.12
CA GLY A 97 -17.65 15.98 20.93
C GLY A 97 -19.01 15.30 20.96
N SER A 98 -19.14 14.04 21.38
CA SER A 98 -20.42 13.33 21.43
C SER A 98 -21.46 14.06 22.30
N ALA A 99 -21.10 14.58 23.49
CA ALA A 99 -22.00 15.41 24.28
C ALA A 99 -22.32 16.75 23.62
N TYR A 100 -21.33 17.37 22.97
CA TYR A 100 -21.50 18.65 22.27
C TYR A 100 -22.45 18.51 21.08
N LEU A 101 -22.30 17.45 20.27
CA LEU A 101 -23.16 17.14 19.12
C LEU A 101 -24.54 16.62 19.53
N ALA A 102 -24.68 15.98 20.69
CA ALA A 102 -26.00 15.62 21.23
C ALA A 102 -26.82 16.87 21.61
N GLN A 103 -26.14 17.94 22.04
CA GLN A 103 -26.77 19.22 22.41
C GLN A 103 -26.95 20.15 21.21
N HIS A 104 -26.04 20.10 20.24
CA HIS A 104 -26.05 20.92 19.03
C HIS A 104 -26.46 20.06 17.84
N GLN A 105 -27.67 20.29 17.29
CA GLN A 105 -28.07 19.61 16.06
C GLN A 105 -26.96 19.77 15.01
N VAL A 106 -26.44 18.64 14.53
CA VAL A 106 -25.49 18.60 13.43
C VAL A 106 -26.20 19.22 12.23
N THR A 107 -25.91 20.48 11.96
CA THR A 107 -26.27 21.06 10.67
C THR A 107 -25.47 20.27 9.64
N ASN A 108 -26.15 19.64 8.70
CA ASN A 108 -25.56 18.95 7.55
C ASN A 108 -24.90 19.97 6.61
N ALA A 109 -24.01 20.82 7.13
CA ALA A 109 -23.10 21.60 6.33
C ALA A 109 -22.27 20.60 5.53
N THR A 110 -22.21 20.81 4.21
CA THR A 110 -21.44 19.99 3.28
C THR A 110 -20.05 19.74 3.86
N ARG A 111 -19.80 18.51 4.30
CA ARG A 111 -18.49 18.10 4.82
C ARG A 111 -17.49 18.33 3.69
N MET A 112 -16.58 19.28 3.83
CA MET A 112 -15.54 19.49 2.83
C MET A 112 -14.27 18.78 3.28
N LEU A 113 -13.75 17.88 2.44
CA LEU A 113 -12.41 17.31 2.58
C LEU A 113 -11.52 17.99 1.54
N ALA A 114 -10.43 18.63 1.97
CA ALA A 114 -9.51 19.33 1.07
C ALA A 114 -10.20 20.31 0.08
N SER A 115 -11.21 21.05 0.56
CA SER A 115 -12.03 21.97 -0.26
C SER A 115 -12.89 21.31 -1.35
N GLN A 116 -13.01 19.98 -1.34
CA GLN A 116 -13.98 19.24 -2.14
C GLN A 116 -15.12 18.74 -1.25
N PRO A 117 -16.37 18.74 -1.74
CA PRO A 117 -17.46 18.12 -1.01
C PRO A 117 -17.14 16.63 -0.83
N ALA A 118 -17.11 16.15 0.42
CA ALA A 118 -17.01 14.74 0.72
C ALA A 118 -18.20 14.04 0.06
N GLN A 119 -17.93 13.09 -0.84
CA GLN A 119 -18.98 12.27 -1.43
C GLN A 119 -19.72 11.56 -0.29
N SER A 120 -21.01 11.81 -0.17
CA SER A 120 -21.88 10.99 0.66
C SER A 120 -21.92 9.60 0.03
N GLY A 121 -21.20 8.65 0.59
CA GLY A 121 -21.33 7.25 0.21
C GLY A 121 -22.77 6.83 0.42
N SER A 122 -23.45 6.47 -0.67
CA SER A 122 -24.73 5.76 -0.62
C SER A 122 -24.47 4.42 0.07
N ALA A 123 -24.93 4.28 1.31
CA ALA A 123 -25.08 2.96 1.90
C ALA A 123 -26.27 2.30 1.21
N GLU A 124 -26.00 1.26 0.41
CA GLU A 124 -26.97 0.21 0.12
C GLU A 124 -27.29 -0.59 1.39
#